data_AF-A0A3N1G9P6-F1
#
_entry.id   AF-A0A3N1G9P6-F1
#
_cell.length_a   1.000
_cell.length_b   1.000
_cell.length_c   1.000
_cell.angle_alpha   90.00
_cell.angle_beta   90.00
_cell.angle_gamma   90.00
#
_symmetry.space_group_name_H-M   'P 1'
#
loop_
_entity.id
_entity.type
_entity.pdbx_description
1 polymer ?
#
loop_
_entity_poly.entity_id
_entity_poly.type
_entity_poly.pdbx_seq_one_letter_code
_entity_poly.pdbx_strand_id
1 'polypeptide(L)'
;MAEDLERRIVGVLELSWDEEGDLWFGALARSCEDFDAPSDVRVRGTSHSGGVRTLDLLVEGGAVSVLIFSDVLASNETVLVASGDWPEETRRRVAESVAHADALFRSGGTTHDWVAVIGAVDSNRTPMPALGLEGHVGGMRIYSSDVLQERPIMQDVPSMSAWSQSMCVPVIVSGTTKAISEHLAPRMVASDLRALCGMLSLAWGVTIDVIQAPSALNGHRVHVPEVLPWNSATTWTPDGDWRESVERLSVPAWLDREWPKVVGVRAAVRLRNGLSMYMEGRYVERRHPTLASVAYVATIEAVGAALIGVRKSQDLLKADLFKQAITLVLDQRDIDSLQAAYAARSRAVHDARLYGLEVEGGATSHMYGFASGQLPYAYGEMPILALAARRLLLRSFGEDGGAASAWW
;
A
#
# COMPACT_ATOMS: atom_id res chain seq x y z
N MET A 1 -42.63 7.82 -5.68
CA MET A 1 -41.27 7.33 -5.38
C MET A 1 -40.25 7.91 -6.35
N ALA A 2 -40.42 7.78 -7.67
CA ALA A 2 -39.51 8.40 -8.65
C ALA A 2 -39.44 9.94 -8.55
N GLU A 3 -40.58 10.63 -8.49
CA GLU A 3 -40.62 12.10 -8.32
C GLU A 3 -40.02 12.59 -6.99
N ASP A 4 -40.08 11.77 -5.93
CA ASP A 4 -39.48 12.11 -4.62
C ASP A 4 -37.95 11.91 -4.65
N LEU A 5 -37.47 10.99 -5.49
CA LEU A 5 -36.04 10.77 -5.70
C LEU A 5 -35.44 11.91 -6.54
N GLU A 6 -36.10 12.33 -7.61
CA GLU A 6 -35.65 13.44 -8.48
C GLU A 6 -35.46 14.74 -7.70
N ARG A 7 -36.35 15.03 -6.75
CA ARG A 7 -36.26 16.22 -5.87
C ARG A 7 -35.09 16.17 -4.89
N ARG A 8 -34.45 15.01 -4.72
CA ARG A 8 -33.34 14.76 -3.80
C ARG A 8 -32.00 14.61 -4.50
N ILE A 9 -31.96 14.59 -5.84
CA ILE A 9 -30.71 14.57 -6.58
C ILE A 9 -30.04 15.95 -6.46
N VAL A 10 -28.81 15.97 -5.93
CA VAL A 10 -28.00 17.20 -5.82
C VAL A 10 -26.94 17.29 -6.92
N GLY A 11 -26.69 16.19 -7.63
CA GLY A 11 -25.81 16.18 -8.80
C GLY A 11 -25.73 14.79 -9.45
N VAL A 12 -25.32 14.78 -10.71
CA VAL A 12 -24.95 13.57 -11.44
C VAL A 12 -23.56 13.81 -12.00
N LEU A 13 -22.66 12.85 -11.75
CA LEU A 13 -21.26 12.93 -12.13
C LEU A 13 -20.94 11.78 -13.06
N GLU A 14 -20.12 12.06 -14.07
CA GLU A 14 -19.53 11.03 -14.92
C GLU A 14 -18.10 10.83 -14.44
N LEU A 15 -17.92 9.92 -13.48
CA LEU A 15 -16.62 9.63 -12.90
C LEU A 15 -16.53 8.16 -12.48
N SER A 16 -15.36 7.56 -12.65
CA SER A 16 -15.08 6.23 -12.17
C SER A 16 -14.68 6.30 -10.70
N TRP A 17 -15.60 5.97 -9.81
CA TRP A 17 -15.40 6.20 -8.39
C TRP A 17 -14.16 5.49 -7.82
N ASP A 18 -13.85 4.29 -8.30
CA ASP A 18 -12.70 3.51 -7.82
C ASP A 18 -11.36 4.16 -8.18
N GLU A 19 -11.34 5.02 -9.19
CA GLU A 19 -10.14 5.73 -9.68
C GLU A 19 -10.09 7.18 -9.22
N GLU A 20 -11.22 7.84 -9.33
CA GLU A 20 -11.34 9.30 -9.31
C GLU A 20 -12.08 9.79 -8.06
N GLY A 21 -12.69 8.87 -7.29
CA GLY A 21 -13.51 9.22 -6.13
C GLY A 21 -12.72 9.98 -5.05
N ASP A 22 -11.48 9.59 -4.77
CA ASP A 22 -10.64 10.29 -3.79
C ASP A 22 -10.22 11.69 -4.28
N LEU A 23 -9.94 11.83 -5.57
CA LEU A 23 -9.64 13.12 -6.21
C LEU A 23 -10.86 14.04 -6.16
N TRP A 24 -12.02 13.53 -6.57
CA TRP A 24 -13.27 14.26 -6.55
C TRP A 24 -13.69 14.64 -5.11
N PHE A 25 -13.48 13.75 -4.13
CA PHE A 25 -13.69 14.07 -2.73
C PHE A 25 -12.80 15.21 -2.24
N GLY A 26 -11.53 15.21 -2.67
CA GLY A 26 -10.62 16.30 -2.41
C GLY A 26 -11.09 17.63 -3.04
N ALA A 27 -11.65 17.56 -4.25
CA ALA A 27 -12.28 18.70 -4.93
C ALA A 27 -13.48 19.23 -4.14
N LEU A 28 -14.33 18.33 -3.65
CA LEU A 28 -15.52 18.67 -2.86
C LEU A 28 -15.15 19.31 -1.52
N ALA A 29 -14.17 18.74 -0.81
CA ALA A 29 -13.69 19.31 0.44
C ALA A 29 -13.20 20.75 0.24
N ARG A 30 -12.38 20.98 -0.79
CA ARG A 30 -11.89 22.32 -1.15
C ARG A 30 -13.02 23.26 -1.58
N SER A 31 -13.96 22.77 -2.39
CA SER A 31 -15.11 23.57 -2.81
C SER A 31 -15.93 24.03 -1.62
N CYS A 32 -16.13 23.18 -0.61
CA CYS A 32 -16.83 23.58 0.61
C CYS A 32 -16.08 24.69 1.35
N GLU A 33 -14.74 24.65 1.42
CA GLU A 33 -13.93 25.74 1.99
C GLU A 33 -14.11 27.06 1.22
N ASP A 34 -14.16 27.01 -0.12
CA ASP A 34 -14.28 28.20 -0.97
C ASP A 34 -15.66 28.88 -0.91
N PHE A 35 -16.74 28.17 -0.59
CA PHE A 35 -18.10 28.71 -0.54
C PHE A 35 -18.50 29.34 0.80
N ASP A 36 -17.54 29.59 1.69
CA ASP A 36 -17.85 29.99 3.08
C ASP A 36 -18.84 28.98 3.71
N ALA A 37 -18.77 27.72 3.26
CA ALA A 37 -19.48 26.64 3.93
C ALA A 37 -18.84 26.52 5.31
N PRO A 38 -19.64 26.35 6.37
CA PRO A 38 -19.14 26.39 7.74
C PRO A 38 -17.90 25.51 7.88
N SER A 39 -16.89 26.02 8.58
CA SER A 39 -15.52 25.49 8.74
C SER A 39 -15.41 24.06 9.30
N ASP A 40 -16.54 23.38 9.45
CA ASP A 40 -16.68 22.05 10.03
C ASP A 40 -17.08 20.96 9.04
N VAL A 41 -17.19 21.22 7.72
CA VAL A 41 -17.49 20.16 6.72
C VAL A 41 -16.38 19.09 6.70
N ARG A 42 -16.54 18.06 7.53
CA ARG A 42 -15.69 16.87 7.51
C ARG A 42 -16.33 15.80 6.65
N VAL A 43 -15.78 15.64 5.46
CA VAL A 43 -16.09 14.57 4.52
C VAL A 43 -15.69 13.22 5.14
N ARG A 44 -16.66 12.44 5.64
CA ARG A 44 -16.43 11.07 6.09
C ARG A 44 -17.06 10.09 5.10
N GLY A 45 -16.22 9.41 4.33
CA GLY A 45 -16.67 8.32 3.47
C GLY A 45 -16.83 7.03 4.28
N THR A 46 -18.00 6.40 4.19
CA THR A 46 -18.19 5.00 4.59
C THR A 46 -18.56 4.17 3.38
N SER A 47 -17.73 3.18 3.06
CA SER A 47 -18.02 2.22 2.01
C SER A 47 -19.00 1.18 2.56
N HIS A 48 -20.17 1.08 1.95
CA HIS A 48 -21.08 -0.03 2.18
C HIS A 48 -20.95 -1.05 1.05
N SER A 49 -21.22 -2.32 1.33
CA SER A 49 -21.31 -3.36 0.30
C SER A 49 -22.43 -3.02 -0.69
N GLY A 50 -22.16 -3.07 -2.00
CA GLY A 50 -23.20 -2.93 -3.03
C GLY A 50 -23.25 -1.62 -3.81
N GLY A 51 -22.12 -0.91 -3.94
CA GLY A 51 -22.01 0.29 -4.80
C GLY A 51 -22.54 1.59 -4.17
N VAL A 52 -23.20 1.50 -3.02
CA VAL A 52 -23.62 2.66 -2.24
C VAL A 52 -22.50 3.09 -1.30
N ARG A 53 -22.13 4.36 -1.37
CA ARG A 53 -21.19 5.00 -0.43
C ARG A 53 -21.93 6.13 0.26
N THR A 54 -21.65 6.33 1.54
CA THR A 54 -22.23 7.46 2.27
C THR A 54 -21.13 8.47 2.52
N LEU A 55 -21.44 9.72 2.22
CA LEU A 55 -20.63 10.87 2.53
C LEU A 55 -21.37 11.68 3.59
N ASP A 56 -20.79 11.77 4.78
CA ASP A 56 -21.29 12.72 5.77
C ASP A 56 -20.64 14.09 5.53
N LEU A 57 -21.47 15.11 5.35
CA LEU A 57 -21.14 16.53 5.34
C LEU A 57 -21.63 17.13 6.66
N LEU A 58 -20.74 17.62 7.51
CA LEU A 58 -21.15 18.33 8.72
C LEU A 58 -21.44 19.79 8.38
N VAL A 59 -22.63 20.29 8.68
CA VAL A 59 -23.03 21.68 8.46
C VAL A 59 -23.39 22.30 9.81
N GLU A 60 -23.24 23.62 9.98
CA GLU A 60 -23.72 24.31 11.18
C GLU A 60 -25.19 23.93 11.48
N GLY A 61 -25.41 23.26 12.61
CA GLY A 61 -26.72 22.75 13.02
C GLY A 61 -26.93 21.23 12.88
N GLY A 62 -25.98 20.47 12.31
CA GLY A 62 -26.05 19.00 12.31
C GLY A 62 -25.20 18.28 11.26
N ALA A 63 -25.15 16.94 11.35
CA ALA A 63 -24.56 16.10 10.31
C ALA A 63 -25.57 15.87 9.17
N VAL A 64 -25.11 16.02 7.93
CA VAL A 64 -25.89 15.84 6.70
C VAL A 64 -25.29 14.67 5.92
N SER A 65 -26.03 13.58 5.74
CA SER A 65 -25.54 12.43 4.96
C SER A 65 -25.96 12.55 3.48
N VAL A 66 -24.99 12.70 2.59
CA VAL A 66 -25.13 12.54 1.14
C VAL A 66 -24.91 11.06 0.82
N LEU A 67 -25.88 10.44 0.14
CA LEU A 67 -25.73 9.09 -0.40
C LEU A 67 -25.18 9.18 -1.82
N ILE A 68 -24.08 8.48 -2.05
CA ILE A 68 -23.42 8.36 -3.34
C ILE A 68 -23.78 6.99 -3.89
N PHE A 69 -24.44 6.97 -5.03
CA PHE A 69 -24.74 5.75 -5.77
C PHE A 69 -23.75 5.64 -6.92
N SER A 70 -22.73 4.79 -6.74
CA SER A 70 -21.82 4.35 -7.80
C SER A 70 -22.30 3.00 -8.32
N ASP A 71 -22.21 2.73 -9.63
CA ASP A 71 -22.56 1.45 -10.27
C ASP A 71 -24.07 1.10 -10.38
N VAL A 72 -25.01 1.98 -10.04
CA VAL A 72 -26.46 1.71 -10.22
C VAL A 72 -26.89 1.80 -11.69
N LEU A 73 -26.15 2.55 -12.51
CA LEU A 73 -26.37 2.70 -13.94
C LEU A 73 -25.17 2.07 -14.66
N ALA A 74 -25.41 1.28 -15.70
CA ALA A 74 -24.39 0.53 -16.45
C ALA A 74 -23.37 1.40 -17.22
N SER A 75 -23.23 2.69 -16.86
CA SER A 75 -22.72 3.80 -17.67
C SER A 75 -21.55 4.58 -17.04
N ASN A 76 -20.88 4.11 -15.97
CA ASN A 76 -19.87 4.90 -15.21
C ASN A 76 -20.43 6.23 -14.64
N GLU A 77 -21.76 6.35 -14.54
CA GLU A 77 -22.40 7.49 -13.90
C GLU A 77 -22.49 7.26 -12.39
N THR A 78 -22.05 8.26 -11.63
CA THR A 78 -22.23 8.35 -10.19
C THR A 78 -23.34 9.36 -9.91
N VAL A 79 -24.41 8.91 -9.26
CA VAL A 79 -25.53 9.78 -8.85
C VAL A 79 -25.37 10.18 -7.40
N LEU A 80 -25.41 11.49 -7.13
CA LEU A 80 -25.37 12.05 -5.78
C LEU A 80 -26.77 12.40 -5.32
N VAL A 81 -27.22 11.73 -4.27
CA VAL A 81 -28.55 11.92 -3.69
C VAL A 81 -28.41 12.43 -2.27
N ALA A 82 -29.03 13.58 -2.01
CA ALA A 82 -29.24 14.07 -0.67
C ALA A 82 -30.19 13.14 0.10
N SER A 83 -29.76 12.62 1.25
CA SER A 83 -30.65 11.86 2.12
C SER A 83 -31.18 12.73 3.26
N GLY A 84 -32.50 12.94 3.30
CA GLY A 84 -33.21 13.66 4.36
C GLY A 84 -34.01 14.88 3.89
N ASP A 85 -34.83 15.42 4.79
CA ASP A 85 -35.62 16.63 4.58
C ASP A 85 -34.75 17.86 4.85
N TRP A 86 -34.00 18.29 3.84
CA TRP A 86 -33.08 19.43 3.97
C TRP A 86 -33.78 20.75 3.64
N PRO A 87 -33.46 21.84 4.35
CA PRO A 87 -33.81 23.19 3.92
C PRO A 87 -33.34 23.43 2.48
N GLU A 88 -34.18 24.11 1.68
CA GLU A 88 -33.91 24.37 0.26
C GLU A 88 -32.57 25.10 0.05
N GLU A 89 -32.24 26.04 0.94
CA GLU A 89 -30.96 26.76 0.95
C GLU A 89 -29.76 25.82 1.13
N THR A 90 -29.84 24.85 2.03
CA THR A 90 -28.79 23.85 2.25
C THR A 90 -28.62 22.96 1.02
N ARG A 91 -29.73 22.51 0.40
CA ARG A 91 -29.69 21.74 -0.85
C ARG A 91 -29.01 22.52 -1.97
N ARG A 92 -29.37 23.79 -2.15
CA ARG A 92 -28.76 24.65 -3.17
C ARG A 92 -27.25 24.78 -2.97
N ARG A 93 -26.78 25.07 -1.75
CA ARG A 93 -25.35 25.20 -1.45
C ARG A 93 -24.58 23.90 -1.67
N VAL A 94 -25.14 22.75 -1.28
CA VAL A 94 -24.51 21.45 -1.57
C VAL A 94 -24.43 21.20 -3.07
N ALA A 95 -25.47 21.51 -3.84
CA ALA A 95 -25.46 21.39 -5.29
C ALA A 95 -24.41 22.32 -5.94
N GLU A 96 -24.28 23.55 -5.46
CA GLU A 96 -23.26 24.51 -5.90
C GLU A 96 -21.84 23.99 -5.60
N SER A 97 -21.59 23.46 -4.40
CA SER A 97 -20.31 22.84 -4.03
C SER A 97 -20.00 21.61 -4.88
N VAL A 98 -21.00 20.76 -5.16
CA VAL A 98 -20.84 19.60 -6.05
C VAL A 98 -20.49 20.04 -7.47
N ALA A 99 -21.17 21.05 -8.01
CA ALA A 99 -20.92 21.57 -9.34
C ALA A 99 -19.52 22.20 -9.47
N HIS A 100 -19.10 22.97 -8.46
CA HIS A 100 -17.76 23.54 -8.43
C HIS A 100 -16.68 22.48 -8.24
N ALA A 101 -16.90 21.47 -7.39
CA ALA A 101 -16.02 20.32 -7.25
C ALA A 101 -15.84 19.56 -8.57
N ASP A 102 -16.93 19.33 -9.31
CA ASP A 102 -16.89 18.73 -10.65
C ASP A 102 -16.10 19.61 -11.62
N ALA A 103 -16.30 20.94 -11.61
CA ALA A 103 -15.53 21.86 -12.43
C ALA A 103 -14.02 21.84 -12.10
N LEU A 104 -13.66 21.86 -10.81
CA LEU A 104 -12.28 21.74 -10.33
C LEU A 104 -11.66 20.40 -10.75
N PHE A 105 -12.41 19.31 -10.59
CA PHE A 105 -11.98 17.98 -11.00
C PHE A 105 -11.73 17.91 -12.52
N ARG A 106 -12.68 18.40 -13.34
CA ARG A 106 -12.57 18.45 -14.80
C ARG A 106 -11.48 19.40 -15.30
N SER A 107 -11.09 20.41 -14.52
CA SER A 107 -9.95 21.27 -14.85
C SER A 107 -8.61 20.52 -14.87
N GLY A 108 -8.57 19.29 -14.36
CA GLY A 108 -7.39 18.42 -14.38
C GLY A 108 -6.36 18.71 -13.28
N GLY A 109 -6.67 19.62 -12.35
CA GLY A 109 -5.79 20.02 -11.26
C GLY A 109 -4.53 20.77 -11.71
N THR A 110 -3.66 21.04 -10.75
CA THR A 110 -2.33 21.61 -10.99
C THR A 110 -1.27 20.52 -10.88
N THR A 111 -0.19 20.63 -11.65
CA THR A 111 0.94 19.71 -11.56
C THR A 111 1.83 20.13 -10.39
N HIS A 112 2.12 19.19 -9.50
CA HIS A 112 2.98 19.38 -8.33
C HIS A 112 4.24 18.55 -8.48
N ASP A 113 5.39 19.21 -8.46
CA ASP A 113 6.69 18.54 -8.41
C ASP A 113 6.98 18.07 -6.99
N TRP A 114 7.37 16.81 -6.85
CA TRP A 114 7.61 16.20 -5.55
C TRP A 114 8.87 15.34 -5.54
N VAL A 115 9.32 15.07 -4.33
CA VAL A 115 10.49 14.24 -4.08
C VAL A 115 10.36 13.48 -2.75
N ALA A 116 10.87 12.27 -2.72
CA ALA A 116 10.88 11.37 -1.58
C ALA A 116 12.21 10.62 -1.51
N VAL A 117 12.45 9.97 -0.37
CA VAL A 117 13.62 9.09 -0.19
C VAL A 117 13.10 7.71 0.20
N ILE A 118 13.55 6.68 -0.51
CA ILE A 118 13.27 5.28 -0.23
C ILE A 118 14.57 4.53 0.03
N GLY A 119 14.50 3.32 0.54
CA GLY A 119 15.68 2.46 0.67
C GLY A 119 15.38 1.14 1.34
N ALA A 120 16.37 0.26 1.38
CA ALA A 120 16.23 -1.02 2.03
C ALA A 120 16.02 -0.88 3.55
N VAL A 121 15.03 -1.60 4.07
CA VAL A 121 14.76 -1.74 5.50
C VAL A 121 15.06 -3.15 5.95
N ASP A 122 15.57 -3.27 7.18
CA ASP A 122 15.88 -4.53 7.85
C ASP A 122 16.81 -5.48 7.08
N SER A 123 17.58 -4.95 6.12
CA SER A 123 18.56 -5.73 5.38
C SER A 123 19.91 -5.72 6.13
N ASN A 124 20.18 -6.76 6.91
CA ASN A 124 21.57 -7.11 7.29
C ASN A 124 22.33 -7.71 6.09
N ARG A 125 21.87 -7.44 4.86
CA ARG A 125 22.41 -8.00 3.63
C ARG A 125 23.71 -7.27 3.32
N THR A 126 24.77 -8.06 3.16
CA THR A 126 26.01 -7.62 2.54
C THR A 126 26.21 -8.49 1.31
N PRO A 127 26.39 -7.92 0.10
CA PRO A 127 26.47 -6.50 -0.20
C PRO A 127 25.12 -5.74 -0.08
N MET A 128 25.18 -4.44 0.22
CA MET A 128 24.00 -3.57 0.36
C MET A 128 23.43 -3.20 -1.02
N PRO A 129 22.10 -3.29 -1.25
CA PRO A 129 21.52 -2.92 -2.52
C PRO A 129 21.61 -1.41 -2.74
N ALA A 130 22.12 -1.00 -3.91
CA ALA A 130 22.06 0.37 -4.39
C ALA A 130 21.75 0.40 -5.88
N LEU A 131 21.18 1.50 -6.34
CA LEU A 131 20.88 1.66 -7.75
C LEU A 131 22.16 2.02 -8.53
N GLY A 132 22.54 1.18 -9.50
CA GLY A 132 23.79 1.35 -10.26
C GLY A 132 23.76 2.49 -11.28
N LEU A 133 22.59 2.74 -11.87
CA LEU A 133 22.32 3.80 -12.85
C LEU A 133 20.93 4.37 -12.60
N GLU A 134 20.74 5.65 -12.90
CA GLU A 134 19.42 6.29 -12.88
C GLU A 134 18.41 5.50 -13.72
N GLY A 135 17.19 5.32 -13.19
CA GLY A 135 16.10 4.62 -13.84
C GLY A 135 14.78 5.36 -13.70
N HIS A 136 13.77 4.94 -14.46
CA HIS A 136 12.44 5.57 -14.48
C HIS A 136 11.36 4.50 -14.32
N VAL A 137 10.31 4.82 -13.58
CA VAL A 137 9.11 3.97 -13.41
C VAL A 137 7.89 4.86 -13.29
N GLY A 138 6.91 4.73 -14.18
CA GLY A 138 5.63 5.44 -14.05
C GLY A 138 5.77 6.96 -14.07
N GLY A 139 6.73 7.48 -14.83
CA GLY A 139 7.05 8.92 -14.86
C GLY A 139 7.86 9.42 -13.65
N MET A 140 8.18 8.55 -12.69
CA MET A 140 9.09 8.86 -11.58
C MET A 140 10.53 8.59 -11.99
N ARG A 141 11.41 9.53 -11.66
CA ARG A 141 12.86 9.41 -11.78
C ARG A 141 13.43 8.87 -10.48
N ILE A 142 14.30 7.87 -10.57
CA ILE A 142 14.86 7.13 -9.44
C ILE A 142 16.38 7.07 -9.58
N TYR A 143 17.12 7.47 -8.56
CA TYR A 143 18.58 7.38 -8.54
C TYR A 143 19.11 7.15 -7.12
N SER A 144 20.25 6.48 -6.98
CA SER A 144 20.89 6.27 -5.68
C SER A 144 21.50 7.57 -5.16
N SER A 145 21.44 7.81 -3.85
CA SER A 145 22.30 8.80 -3.21
C SER A 145 23.77 8.33 -3.20
N ASP A 146 24.67 9.26 -2.92
CA ASP A 146 26.10 9.06 -2.69
C ASP A 146 26.45 8.95 -1.19
N VAL A 147 25.42 8.82 -0.35
CA VAL A 147 25.49 8.80 1.11
C VAL A 147 25.12 7.41 1.62
N LEU A 148 25.91 6.88 2.55
CA LEU A 148 25.52 5.74 3.37
C LEU A 148 24.70 6.25 4.55
N GLN A 149 23.50 5.71 4.75
CA GLN A 149 22.65 6.11 5.86
C GLN A 149 22.54 4.99 6.90
N GLU A 150 22.86 5.33 8.14
CA GLU A 150 22.69 4.48 9.30
C GLU A 150 21.28 4.64 9.89
N ARG A 151 20.61 3.52 10.15
CA ARG A 151 19.26 3.50 10.70
C ARG A 151 19.19 2.61 11.94
N PRO A 152 18.64 3.08 13.06
CA PRO A 152 18.32 2.19 14.16
C PRO A 152 17.19 1.25 13.73
N ILE A 153 17.41 -0.06 13.87
CA ILE A 153 16.33 -1.05 13.80
C ILE A 153 15.67 -1.00 15.17
N MET A 154 14.49 -0.39 15.24
CA MET A 154 13.67 -0.39 16.45
C MET A 154 13.30 -1.84 16.77
N GLN A 155 13.90 -2.37 17.83
CA GLN A 155 13.47 -3.63 18.43
C GLN A 155 12.33 -3.32 19.38
N ASP A 156 11.16 -3.92 19.15
CA ASP A 156 10.01 -3.73 20.04
C ASP A 156 10.15 -4.51 21.35
N VAL A 157 11.15 -5.40 21.44
CA VAL A 157 11.54 -6.01 22.70
C VAL A 157 12.59 -5.10 23.35
N PRO A 158 12.26 -4.41 24.47
CA PRO A 158 13.23 -3.62 25.20
C PRO A 158 14.33 -4.55 25.73
N SER A 159 15.43 -4.61 25.00
CA SER A 159 16.63 -5.36 25.38
C SER A 159 17.76 -4.37 25.64
N MET A 160 18.40 -4.51 26.80
CA MET A 160 19.61 -3.75 27.12
C MET A 160 20.83 -4.17 26.29
N SER A 161 20.76 -5.27 25.54
CA SER A 161 21.88 -5.85 24.81
C SER A 161 21.73 -5.85 23.29
N ALA A 162 20.61 -5.35 22.76
CA ALA A 162 20.31 -5.48 21.34
C ALA A 162 19.99 -4.12 20.71
N TRP A 163 21.03 -3.35 20.43
CA TRP A 163 20.98 -2.29 19.44
C TRP A 163 21.37 -2.90 18.11
N SER A 164 20.40 -3.03 17.21
CA SER A 164 20.69 -3.40 15.83
C SER A 164 20.61 -2.15 14.96
N GLN A 165 21.68 -1.85 14.25
CA GLN A 165 21.71 -0.83 13.21
C GLN A 165 21.52 -1.53 11.86
N SER A 166 20.76 -0.91 10.97
CA SER A 166 20.71 -1.24 9.56
C SER A 166 21.43 -0.15 8.80
N MET A 167 22.17 -0.52 7.77
CA MET A 167 22.71 0.44 6.81
C MET A 167 21.99 0.28 5.50
N CYS A 168 21.81 1.39 4.81
CA CYS A 168 21.27 1.39 3.46
C CYS A 168 21.92 2.51 2.65
N VAL A 169 21.91 2.35 1.33
CA VAL A 169 22.18 3.44 0.40
C VAL A 169 20.83 3.98 -0.03
N PRO A 170 20.41 5.17 0.44
CA PRO A 170 19.13 5.72 0.08
C PRO A 170 18.97 5.92 -1.42
N VAL A 171 17.74 5.83 -1.88
CA VAL A 171 17.34 6.05 -3.27
C VAL A 171 16.40 7.25 -3.28
N ILE A 172 16.76 8.26 -4.07
CA ILE A 172 15.96 9.47 -4.24
C ILE A 172 14.98 9.21 -5.38
N VAL A 173 13.70 9.46 -5.09
CA VAL A 173 12.61 9.34 -6.05
C VAL A 173 11.98 10.71 -6.24
N SER A 174 11.86 11.16 -7.48
CA SER A 174 11.24 12.44 -7.83
C SER A 174 10.27 12.27 -8.99
N GLY A 175 9.27 13.11 -9.06
CA GLY A 175 8.28 13.05 -10.12
C GLY A 175 7.30 14.22 -10.05
N THR A 176 6.24 14.10 -10.84
CA THR A 176 5.17 15.09 -10.89
C THR A 176 3.83 14.40 -10.67
N THR A 177 2.94 15.02 -9.89
CA THR A 177 1.57 14.53 -9.69
C THR A 177 0.58 15.63 -10.01
N LYS A 178 -0.48 15.31 -10.77
CA LYS A 178 -1.62 16.21 -10.93
C LYS A 178 -2.53 16.08 -9.73
N ALA A 179 -2.77 17.17 -9.02
CA ALA A 179 -3.68 17.21 -7.89
C ALA A 179 -4.44 18.54 -7.85
N ILE A 180 -5.65 18.49 -7.29
CA ILE A 180 -6.51 19.67 -7.16
C ILE A 180 -5.97 20.63 -6.10
N SER A 181 -5.18 20.15 -5.13
CA SER A 181 -4.52 20.98 -4.13
C SER A 181 -3.15 20.41 -3.72
N GLU A 182 -2.30 21.30 -3.20
CA GLU A 182 -0.99 20.93 -2.65
C GLU A 182 -1.12 19.94 -1.47
N HIS A 183 -2.21 19.97 -0.71
CA HIS A 183 -2.44 19.05 0.41
C HIS A 183 -2.82 17.63 -0.03
N LEU A 184 -3.43 17.48 -1.21
CA LEU A 184 -3.81 16.18 -1.76
C LEU A 184 -2.65 15.49 -2.49
N ALA A 185 -1.76 16.28 -3.11
CA ALA A 185 -0.61 15.74 -3.84
C ALA A 185 0.21 14.74 -3.01
N PRO A 186 0.64 15.03 -1.76
CA PRO A 186 1.38 14.06 -0.94
C PRO A 186 0.64 12.74 -0.69
N ARG A 187 -0.70 12.75 -0.59
CA ARG A 187 -1.48 11.52 -0.33
C ARG A 187 -1.51 10.62 -1.56
N MET A 188 -1.72 11.21 -2.75
CA MET A 188 -1.66 10.49 -4.01
C MET A 188 -0.25 9.93 -4.25
N VAL A 189 0.77 10.77 -4.07
CA VAL A 189 2.16 10.37 -4.23
C VAL A 189 2.56 9.28 -3.24
N ALA A 190 2.13 9.35 -1.98
CA ALA A 190 2.43 8.29 -1.00
C ALA A 190 1.83 6.94 -1.42
N SER A 191 0.65 6.97 -2.04
CA SER A 191 -0.03 5.81 -2.61
C SER A 191 0.81 5.14 -3.70
N ASP A 192 1.35 5.95 -4.62
CA ASP A 192 2.16 5.49 -5.75
C ASP A 192 3.56 5.07 -5.30
N LEU A 193 4.16 5.85 -4.41
CA LEU A 193 5.47 5.55 -3.83
C LEU A 193 5.48 4.21 -3.09
N ARG A 194 4.40 3.87 -2.38
CA ARG A 194 4.25 2.54 -1.76
C ARG A 194 4.16 1.42 -2.79
N ALA A 195 3.45 1.63 -3.89
CA ALA A 195 3.42 0.67 -4.99
C ALA A 195 4.82 0.48 -5.61
N LEU A 196 5.55 1.58 -5.83
CA LEU A 196 6.94 1.54 -6.30
C LEU A 196 7.84 0.76 -5.34
N CYS A 197 7.80 1.07 -4.04
CA CYS A 197 8.55 0.34 -3.02
C CYS A 197 8.22 -1.17 -3.05
N GLY A 198 6.94 -1.53 -3.16
CA GLY A 198 6.53 -2.93 -3.29
C GLY A 198 7.11 -3.61 -4.52
N MET A 199 7.02 -2.99 -5.69
CA MET A 199 7.53 -3.59 -6.93
C MET A 199 9.07 -3.69 -6.93
N LEU A 200 9.78 -2.68 -6.42
CA LEU A 200 11.23 -2.75 -6.21
C LEU A 200 11.61 -3.83 -5.22
N SER A 201 10.81 -4.02 -4.16
CA SER A 201 11.05 -5.08 -3.18
C SER A 201 10.95 -6.46 -3.80
N LEU A 202 9.95 -6.67 -4.66
CA LEU A 202 9.81 -7.90 -5.43
C LEU A 202 11.01 -8.12 -6.36
N ALA A 203 11.39 -7.08 -7.10
CA ALA A 203 12.49 -7.13 -8.07
C ALA A 203 13.83 -7.49 -7.41
N TRP A 204 14.18 -6.80 -6.33
CA TRP A 204 15.49 -6.91 -5.69
C TRP A 204 15.56 -7.98 -4.60
N GLY A 205 14.41 -8.53 -4.19
CA GLY A 205 14.34 -9.52 -3.12
C GLY A 205 14.72 -8.97 -1.75
N VAL A 206 14.62 -7.65 -1.56
CA VAL A 206 14.86 -6.94 -0.29
C VAL A 206 13.64 -6.10 0.02
N THR A 207 13.36 -5.82 1.29
CA THR A 207 12.24 -4.94 1.64
C THR A 207 12.69 -3.49 1.43
N ILE A 208 12.09 -2.80 0.47
CA ILE A 208 12.27 -1.36 0.20
C ILE A 208 11.09 -0.61 0.82
N ASP A 209 11.39 0.49 1.51
CA ASP A 209 10.38 1.33 2.16
C ASP A 209 10.68 2.81 2.00
N VAL A 210 9.68 3.63 2.31
CA VAL A 210 9.77 5.09 2.37
C VAL A 210 10.55 5.50 3.62
N ILE A 211 11.71 6.11 3.42
CA ILE A 211 12.55 6.70 4.47
C ILE A 211 12.07 8.11 4.80
N GLN A 212 11.85 8.91 3.75
CA GLN A 212 11.33 10.27 3.84
C GLN A 212 10.09 10.38 2.98
N ALA A 213 8.98 10.78 3.59
CA ALA A 213 7.70 10.98 2.93
C ALA A 213 7.82 12.01 1.77
N PRO A 214 6.92 11.93 0.78
CA PRO A 214 6.87 12.90 -0.30
C PRO A 214 6.79 14.34 0.22
N SER A 215 7.60 15.21 -0.37
CA SER A 215 7.63 16.65 -0.09
C SER A 215 7.66 17.43 -1.40
N ALA A 216 7.11 18.64 -1.39
CA ALA A 216 7.12 19.53 -2.55
C ALA A 216 8.56 19.94 -2.88
N LEU A 217 8.92 19.93 -4.17
CA LEU A 217 10.29 20.18 -4.59
C LEU A 217 10.71 21.66 -4.40
N ASN A 218 9.78 22.62 -4.46
CA ASN A 218 9.96 24.07 -4.17
C ASN A 218 11.30 24.69 -4.62
N GLY A 219 11.93 24.18 -5.68
CA GLY A 219 13.26 24.60 -6.15
C GLY A 219 14.45 24.18 -5.27
N HIS A 220 14.25 23.41 -4.20
CA HIS A 220 15.31 22.94 -3.32
C HIS A 220 15.86 21.58 -3.77
N ARG A 221 17.18 21.40 -3.68
CA ARG A 221 17.80 20.07 -3.82
C ARG A 221 17.47 19.24 -2.59
N VAL A 222 17.10 17.98 -2.80
CA VAL A 222 16.94 17.05 -1.69
C VAL A 222 18.29 16.69 -1.11
N HIS A 223 18.44 17.04 0.16
CA HIS A 223 19.57 16.65 0.96
C HIS A 223 19.19 15.41 1.77
N VAL A 224 19.79 14.27 1.43
CA VAL A 224 19.69 13.05 2.25
C VAL A 224 20.73 13.19 3.36
N PRO A 225 20.31 13.33 4.63
CA PRO A 225 21.29 13.45 5.70
C PRO A 225 22.00 12.11 5.92
N GLU A 226 23.32 12.17 6.10
CA GLU A 226 24.15 11.00 6.48
C GLU A 226 23.63 10.37 7.78
N VAL A 227 23.20 11.22 8.72
CA VAL A 227 22.66 10.84 10.02
C VAL A 227 21.28 11.43 10.20
N LEU A 228 20.32 10.59 10.59
CA LEU A 228 18.97 11.06 10.89
C LEU A 228 19.01 12.01 12.11
N PRO A 229 18.26 13.13 12.14
CA PRO A 229 18.36 14.13 13.21
C PRO A 229 18.13 13.60 14.63
N TRP A 230 17.40 12.49 14.77
CA TRP A 230 17.12 11.83 16.04
C TRP A 230 18.12 10.72 16.39
N ASN A 231 19.01 10.34 15.47
CA ASN A 231 20.08 9.40 15.74
C ASN A 231 21.29 10.17 16.29
N SER A 232 21.38 10.29 17.61
CA SER A 232 22.49 10.94 18.29
C SER A 232 23.68 10.01 18.54
N ALA A 233 23.62 8.75 18.07
CA ALA A 233 24.70 7.80 18.24
C ALA A 233 25.96 8.29 17.52
N THR A 234 27.12 8.00 18.11
CA THR A 234 28.43 8.17 17.45
C THR A 234 28.36 7.52 16.07
N THR A 235 28.49 8.32 15.02
CA THR A 235 28.46 7.88 13.63
C THR A 235 29.39 6.70 13.44
N TRP A 236 28.82 5.50 13.31
CA TRP A 236 29.63 4.37 12.90
C TRP A 236 30.04 4.66 11.46
N THR A 237 31.33 4.92 11.26
CA THR A 237 31.89 5.08 9.92
C THR A 237 32.57 3.74 9.61
N PRO A 238 32.16 3.01 8.56
CA PRO A 238 32.83 1.78 8.20
C PRO A 238 34.33 2.02 8.00
N ASP A 239 35.16 1.10 8.50
CA ASP A 239 36.59 1.08 8.18
C ASP A 239 36.76 0.71 6.70
N GLY A 240 36.82 1.70 5.81
CA GLY A 240 37.04 1.52 4.37
C GLY A 240 36.03 2.23 3.46
N ASP A 241 36.18 2.10 2.14
CA ASP A 241 35.21 2.62 1.18
C ASP A 241 34.01 1.68 1.11
N TRP A 242 32.93 2.03 1.83
CA TRP A 242 31.68 1.26 1.85
C TRP A 242 31.11 0.99 0.46
N ARG A 243 31.50 1.77 -0.56
CA ARG A 243 31.09 1.58 -1.96
C ARG A 243 31.53 0.24 -2.53
N GLU A 244 32.58 -0.38 -1.98
CA GLU A 244 33.00 -1.74 -2.34
C GLU A 244 32.04 -2.81 -1.82
N SER A 245 31.29 -2.50 -0.75
CA SER A 245 30.30 -3.39 -0.12
C SER A 245 28.88 -3.22 -0.68
N VAL A 246 28.75 -2.59 -1.86
CA VAL A 246 27.47 -2.27 -2.50
C VAL A 246 27.20 -3.15 -3.71
N GLU A 247 26.01 -3.73 -3.75
CA GLU A 247 25.47 -4.43 -4.91
C GLU A 247 24.76 -3.43 -5.80
N ARG A 248 25.30 -3.20 -6.99
CA ARG A 248 24.69 -2.31 -7.97
C ARG A 248 23.59 -3.04 -8.72
N LEU A 249 22.35 -2.70 -8.39
CA LEU A 249 21.14 -3.21 -9.03
C LEU A 249 20.66 -2.23 -10.11
N SER A 250 19.97 -2.75 -11.12
CA SER A 250 19.25 -1.94 -12.11
C SER A 250 17.76 -1.89 -11.80
N VAL A 251 17.07 -0.83 -12.25
CA VAL A 251 15.60 -0.83 -12.35
C VAL A 251 15.22 -1.82 -13.47
N PRO A 252 14.50 -2.92 -13.18
CA PRO A 252 14.09 -3.84 -14.23
C PRO A 252 13.14 -3.16 -15.22
N ALA A 253 13.34 -3.41 -16.52
CA ALA A 253 12.52 -2.81 -17.58
C ALA A 253 11.01 -3.14 -17.46
N TRP A 254 10.67 -4.26 -16.81
CA TRP A 254 9.27 -4.62 -16.58
C TRP A 254 8.57 -3.69 -15.59
N LEU A 255 9.27 -3.02 -14.67
CA LEU A 255 8.63 -2.14 -13.68
C LEU A 255 7.80 -1.05 -14.35
N ASP A 256 8.39 -0.35 -15.34
CA ASP A 256 7.70 0.72 -16.06
C ASP A 256 6.58 0.18 -16.95
N ARG A 257 6.84 -0.94 -17.67
CA ARG A 257 5.85 -1.62 -18.51
C ARG A 257 4.61 -2.05 -17.72
N GLU A 258 4.82 -2.54 -16.51
CA GLU A 258 3.78 -3.14 -15.67
C GLU A 258 3.18 -2.14 -14.67
N TRP A 259 3.75 -0.94 -14.56
CA TRP A 259 3.27 0.14 -13.70
C TRP A 259 1.76 0.42 -13.84
N PRO A 260 1.19 0.51 -15.07
CA PRO A 260 -0.24 0.75 -15.24
C PRO A 260 -1.13 -0.35 -14.64
N LYS A 261 -0.61 -1.57 -14.44
CA LYS A 261 -1.37 -2.65 -13.78
C LYS A 261 -1.49 -2.48 -12.27
N VAL A 262 -0.66 -1.65 -11.64
CA VAL A 262 -0.68 -1.43 -10.17
C VAL A 262 -1.34 -0.11 -9.80
N VAL A 263 -1.18 0.92 -10.63
CA VAL A 263 -1.74 2.26 -10.37
C VAL A 263 -3.02 2.52 -11.17
N GLY A 264 -3.36 1.66 -12.14
CA GLY A 264 -4.54 1.81 -12.99
C GLY A 264 -5.88 1.37 -12.38
N VAL A 265 -6.86 1.21 -13.28
CA VAL A 265 -8.25 1.59 -13.03
C VAL A 265 -9.13 0.61 -12.25
N ARG A 266 -9.04 -0.71 -12.46
CA ARG A 266 -9.90 -1.69 -11.72
C ARG A 266 -9.22 -3.03 -11.50
N ALA A 267 -8.52 -3.55 -12.51
CA ALA A 267 -7.67 -4.74 -12.36
C ALA A 267 -6.54 -4.50 -11.34
N ALA A 268 -6.12 -3.24 -11.18
CA ALA A 268 -5.06 -2.87 -10.28
C ALA A 268 -5.43 -3.03 -8.81
N VAL A 269 -6.70 -2.90 -8.42
CA VAL A 269 -7.07 -2.93 -6.99
C VAL A 269 -6.68 -4.25 -6.34
N ARG A 270 -6.92 -5.39 -7.01
CA ARG A 270 -6.55 -6.71 -6.46
C ARG A 270 -5.04 -6.88 -6.38
N LEU A 271 -4.34 -6.53 -7.45
CA LEU A 271 -2.90 -6.70 -7.54
C LEU A 271 -2.17 -5.76 -6.57
N ARG A 272 -2.62 -4.52 -6.49
CA ARG A 272 -2.16 -3.50 -5.55
C ARG A 272 -2.45 -3.90 -4.11
N ASN A 273 -3.64 -4.40 -3.79
CA ASN A 273 -3.95 -4.91 -2.45
C ASN A 273 -3.07 -6.11 -2.11
N GLY A 274 -2.86 -7.03 -3.07
CA GLY A 274 -1.92 -8.14 -2.90
C GLY A 274 -0.49 -7.65 -2.64
N LEU A 275 -0.02 -6.67 -3.40
CA LEU A 275 1.29 -6.06 -3.22
C LEU A 275 1.43 -5.38 -1.85
N SER A 276 0.41 -4.62 -1.43
CA SER A 276 0.36 -4.00 -0.10
C SER A 276 0.40 -5.05 1.00
N MET A 277 -0.43 -6.10 0.92
CA MET A 277 -0.43 -7.19 1.90
C MET A 277 0.91 -7.93 1.92
N TYR A 278 1.57 -8.11 0.78
CA TYR A 278 2.91 -8.68 0.73
C TYR A 278 3.90 -7.83 1.52
N MET A 279 3.88 -6.50 1.32
CA MET A 279 4.74 -5.57 2.05
C MET A 279 4.44 -5.56 3.55
N GLU A 280 3.17 -5.56 3.94
CA GLU A 280 2.78 -5.73 5.35
C GLU A 280 3.36 -7.02 5.94
N GLY A 281 3.27 -8.12 5.19
CA GLY A 281 3.90 -9.39 5.54
C GLY A 281 5.40 -9.23 5.80
N ARG A 282 6.12 -8.54 4.90
CA ARG A 282 7.56 -8.27 5.04
C ARG A 282 7.90 -7.43 6.27
N TYR A 283 7.11 -6.39 6.57
CA TYR A 283 7.37 -5.51 7.71
C TYR A 283 7.16 -6.21 9.06
N VAL A 284 6.17 -7.10 9.13
CA VAL A 284 5.80 -7.76 10.38
C VAL A 284 6.40 -9.14 10.53
N GLU A 285 7.00 -9.76 9.50
CA GLU A 285 7.52 -11.15 9.53
C GLU A 285 8.40 -11.46 10.75
N ARG A 286 9.31 -10.54 11.09
CA ARG A 286 10.24 -10.74 12.22
C ARG A 286 9.59 -10.56 13.59
N ARG A 287 8.54 -9.73 13.67
CA ARG A 287 7.90 -9.30 14.92
C ARG A 287 6.63 -10.08 15.24
N HIS A 288 5.81 -10.27 14.21
CA HIS A 288 4.50 -10.89 14.25
C HIS A 288 4.36 -11.89 13.08
N PRO A 289 5.10 -13.02 13.11
CA PRO A 289 5.00 -14.05 12.08
C PRO A 289 3.57 -14.54 11.81
N THR A 290 2.69 -14.62 12.81
CA THR A 290 1.28 -14.97 12.59
C THR A 290 0.59 -13.97 11.70
N LEU A 291 0.73 -12.67 11.98
CA LEU A 291 0.18 -11.61 11.14
C LEU A 291 0.83 -11.61 9.74
N ALA A 292 2.13 -11.90 9.66
CA ALA A 292 2.82 -12.01 8.39
C ALA A 292 2.26 -13.15 7.52
N SER A 293 1.98 -14.33 8.10
CA SER A 293 1.31 -15.39 7.34
C SER A 293 -0.07 -15.00 6.86
N VAL A 294 -0.84 -14.25 7.66
CA VAL A 294 -2.16 -13.77 7.27
C VAL A 294 -2.02 -12.87 6.04
N ALA A 295 -1.02 -11.99 6.05
CA ALA A 295 -0.74 -11.07 4.96
C ALA A 295 -0.23 -11.79 3.69
N TYR A 296 0.67 -12.78 3.82
CA TYR A 296 1.12 -13.61 2.70
C TYR A 296 -0.01 -14.47 2.12
N VAL A 297 -0.83 -15.10 2.94
CA VAL A 297 -2.00 -15.86 2.47
C VAL A 297 -3.00 -14.93 1.78
N ALA A 298 -3.27 -13.74 2.32
CA ALA A 298 -4.13 -12.75 1.69
C ALA A 298 -3.57 -12.30 0.32
N THR A 299 -2.26 -12.15 0.21
CA THR A 299 -1.57 -11.89 -1.07
C THR A 299 -1.81 -13.02 -2.06
N ILE A 300 -1.57 -14.27 -1.66
CA ILE A 300 -1.74 -15.47 -2.49
C ILE A 300 -3.19 -15.59 -2.97
N GLU A 301 -4.17 -15.40 -2.07
CA GLU A 301 -5.60 -15.44 -2.41
C GLU A 301 -5.96 -14.31 -3.41
N ALA A 302 -5.53 -13.08 -3.15
CA ALA A 302 -5.86 -11.92 -3.99
C ALA A 302 -5.26 -12.01 -5.40
N VAL A 303 -3.98 -12.36 -5.51
CA VAL A 303 -3.25 -12.49 -6.78
C VAL A 303 -3.66 -13.78 -7.50
N GLY A 304 -3.81 -14.88 -6.77
CA GLY A 304 -4.27 -16.16 -7.30
C GLY A 304 -5.66 -16.07 -7.94
N ALA A 305 -6.61 -15.40 -7.28
CA ALA A 305 -7.93 -15.15 -7.86
C ALA A 305 -7.87 -14.36 -9.17
N ALA A 306 -6.95 -13.38 -9.26
CA ALA A 306 -6.74 -12.61 -10.49
C ALA A 306 -6.15 -13.46 -11.62
N LEU A 307 -5.15 -14.31 -11.31
CA LEU A 307 -4.48 -15.18 -12.29
C LEU A 307 -5.36 -16.33 -12.79
N ILE A 308 -6.16 -16.94 -11.90
CA ILE A 308 -7.03 -18.08 -12.23
C ILE A 308 -8.30 -17.60 -12.96
N GLY A 309 -8.64 -16.31 -12.87
CA GLY A 309 -9.84 -15.75 -13.49
C GLY A 309 -11.12 -16.05 -12.73
N VAL A 310 -11.04 -16.22 -11.41
CA VAL A 310 -12.21 -16.50 -10.56
C VAL A 310 -13.15 -15.29 -10.55
N ARG A 311 -14.37 -15.51 -11.02
CA ARG A 311 -15.44 -14.51 -10.98
C ARG A 311 -16.12 -14.53 -9.62
N LYS A 312 -16.63 -13.37 -9.15
CA LYS A 312 -17.32 -13.24 -7.84
C LYS A 312 -18.49 -14.22 -7.65
N SER A 313 -19.06 -14.76 -8.73
CA SER A 313 -20.18 -15.70 -8.71
C SER A 313 -19.77 -17.17 -8.57
N GLN A 314 -18.48 -17.48 -8.53
CA GLN A 314 -18.00 -18.85 -8.34
C GLN A 314 -17.70 -19.06 -6.85
N ASP A 315 -18.50 -19.91 -6.22
CA ASP A 315 -18.30 -20.39 -4.84
C ASP A 315 -17.12 -21.37 -4.78
N LEU A 316 -15.93 -20.92 -5.18
CA LEU A 316 -14.71 -21.64 -4.83
C LEU A 316 -14.46 -21.41 -3.34
N LEU A 317 -14.36 -22.49 -2.57
CA LEU A 317 -13.91 -22.43 -1.19
C LEU A 317 -12.51 -21.78 -1.19
N LYS A 318 -12.27 -20.84 -0.26
CA LYS A 318 -10.98 -20.11 -0.18
C LYS A 318 -9.77 -21.06 -0.10
N ALA A 319 -9.95 -22.23 0.52
CA ALA A 319 -8.92 -23.27 0.61
C ALA A 319 -8.53 -23.83 -0.76
N ASP A 320 -9.51 -24.08 -1.64
CA ASP A 320 -9.26 -24.58 -3.00
C ASP A 320 -8.58 -23.51 -3.85
N LEU A 321 -9.01 -22.25 -3.72
CA LEU A 321 -8.37 -21.13 -4.39
C LEU A 321 -6.90 -20.99 -3.97
N PHE A 322 -6.62 -21.05 -2.67
CA PHE A 322 -5.26 -21.00 -2.14
C PHE A 322 -4.40 -22.13 -2.71
N LYS A 323 -4.90 -23.38 -2.67
CA LYS A 323 -4.19 -24.56 -3.21
C LYS A 323 -3.91 -24.42 -4.71
N GLN A 324 -4.88 -23.98 -5.49
CA GLN A 324 -4.71 -23.75 -6.93
C GLN A 324 -3.66 -22.66 -7.18
N ALA A 325 -3.68 -21.57 -6.42
CA ALA A 325 -2.72 -20.47 -6.57
C ALA A 325 -1.28 -20.92 -6.29
N ILE A 326 -1.01 -21.61 -5.18
CA ILE A 326 0.35 -22.07 -4.85
C ILE A 326 0.88 -23.11 -5.85
N THR A 327 0.00 -23.91 -6.46
CA THR A 327 0.37 -24.88 -7.52
C THR A 327 0.92 -24.18 -8.77
N LEU A 328 0.64 -22.89 -8.97
CA LEU A 328 1.20 -22.13 -10.08
C LEU A 328 2.69 -21.80 -9.89
N VAL A 329 3.24 -21.87 -8.68
CA VAL A 329 4.58 -21.29 -8.38
C VAL A 329 5.47 -22.13 -7.46
N LEU A 330 4.95 -23.20 -6.87
CA LEU A 330 5.68 -24.11 -5.99
C LEU A 330 5.69 -25.54 -6.53
N ASP A 331 6.63 -26.33 -6.03
CA ASP A 331 6.64 -27.77 -6.27
C ASP A 331 5.71 -28.53 -5.28
N GLN A 332 5.50 -29.82 -5.51
CA GLN A 332 4.60 -30.63 -4.67
C GLN A 332 5.05 -30.70 -3.21
N ARG A 333 6.36 -30.70 -2.95
CA ARG A 333 6.91 -30.81 -1.59
C ARG A 333 6.55 -29.57 -0.78
N ASP A 334 6.77 -28.39 -1.34
CA ASP A 334 6.44 -27.12 -0.69
C ASP A 334 4.91 -26.95 -0.53
N ILE A 335 4.13 -27.39 -1.51
CA ILE A 335 2.66 -27.38 -1.44
C ILE A 335 2.15 -28.20 -0.25
N ASP A 336 2.71 -29.39 -0.04
CA ASP A 336 2.31 -30.27 1.08
C ASP A 336 2.65 -29.64 2.43
N SER A 337 3.79 -28.96 2.55
CA SER A 337 4.16 -28.21 3.76
C SER A 337 3.21 -27.04 4.05
N LEU A 338 2.72 -26.32 3.04
CA LEU A 338 1.87 -25.15 3.24
C LEU A 338 0.42 -25.45 3.66
N GLN A 339 -0.06 -26.69 3.50
CA GLN A 339 -1.44 -27.04 3.88
C GLN A 339 -1.68 -26.84 5.40
N ALA A 340 -0.68 -27.15 6.22
CA ALA A 340 -0.75 -26.93 7.67
C ALA A 340 -0.76 -25.43 8.03
N ALA A 341 0.03 -24.62 7.32
CA ALA A 341 0.11 -23.17 7.53
C ALA A 341 -1.23 -22.47 7.22
N TYR A 342 -1.94 -22.90 6.18
CA TYR A 342 -3.25 -22.34 5.83
C TYR A 342 -4.30 -22.56 6.94
N ALA A 343 -4.32 -23.75 7.56
CA ALA A 343 -5.21 -24.03 8.69
C ALA A 343 -4.88 -23.18 9.94
N ALA A 344 -3.60 -22.89 10.17
CA ALA A 344 -3.18 -21.99 11.25
C ALA A 344 -3.65 -20.55 11.01
N ARG A 345 -3.52 -20.02 9.79
CA ARG A 345 -4.04 -18.70 9.41
C ARG A 345 -5.53 -18.57 9.70
N SER A 346 -6.32 -19.57 9.31
CA SER A 346 -7.78 -19.52 9.51
C SER A 346 -8.13 -19.32 10.99
N ARG A 347 -7.47 -20.04 11.88
CA ARG A 347 -7.66 -19.89 13.34
C ARG A 347 -7.12 -18.56 13.86
N ALA A 348 -5.99 -18.07 13.36
CA ALA A 348 -5.48 -16.75 13.76
C ALA A 348 -6.51 -15.64 13.50
N VAL A 349 -7.13 -15.65 12.31
CA VAL A 349 -8.10 -14.65 11.90
C VAL A 349 -9.44 -14.81 12.62
N HIS A 350 -9.96 -16.03 12.71
CA HIS A 350 -11.31 -16.26 13.25
C HIS A 350 -11.35 -16.37 14.78
N ASP A 351 -10.31 -16.92 15.40
CA ASP A 351 -10.24 -17.10 16.85
C ASP A 351 -9.40 -16.01 17.53
N ALA A 352 -8.92 -15.00 16.78
CA ALA A 352 -8.02 -13.94 17.24
C ALA A 352 -6.79 -14.48 17.99
N ARG A 353 -6.26 -15.63 17.54
CA ARG A 353 -5.24 -16.39 18.25
C ARG A 353 -3.85 -16.12 17.68
N LEU A 354 -2.96 -15.59 18.51
CA LEU A 354 -1.52 -15.53 18.24
C LEU A 354 -0.86 -16.87 18.57
N TYR A 355 0.32 -17.13 18.01
CA TYR A 355 1.01 -18.41 18.18
C TYR A 355 2.48 -18.25 18.56
N GLY A 356 3.02 -19.30 19.20
CA GLY A 356 4.42 -19.37 19.59
C GLY A 356 4.82 -18.24 20.54
N LEU A 357 5.99 -17.66 20.27
CA LEU A 357 6.59 -16.60 21.09
C LEU A 357 5.84 -15.26 21.01
N GLU A 358 4.91 -15.08 20.07
CA GLU A 358 4.08 -13.86 20.01
C GLU A 358 3.13 -13.72 21.20
N VAL A 359 2.82 -14.84 21.88
CA VAL A 359 1.96 -14.84 23.07
C VAL A 359 2.75 -14.42 24.33
N GLU A 360 4.07 -14.55 24.29
CA GLU A 360 4.95 -14.27 25.42
C GLU A 360 5.60 -12.89 25.27
N GLY A 361 5.20 -11.93 26.10
CA GLY A 361 5.82 -10.61 26.14
C GLY A 361 7.32 -10.70 26.44
N GLY A 362 8.16 -10.20 25.53
CA GLY A 362 9.61 -10.17 25.69
C GLY A 362 10.36 -11.39 25.14
N ALA A 363 9.66 -12.35 24.53
CA ALA A 363 10.32 -13.45 23.85
C ALA A 363 11.06 -12.96 22.60
N THR A 364 12.37 -13.19 22.55
CA THR A 364 13.17 -12.89 21.36
C THR A 364 13.12 -14.08 20.42
N SER A 365 13.22 -13.81 19.11
CA SER A 365 13.36 -14.87 18.09
C SER A 365 14.45 -15.87 18.49
N HIS A 366 15.54 -15.45 19.11
CA HIS A 366 16.62 -16.35 19.51
C HIS A 366 16.25 -17.38 20.61
N MET A 367 15.07 -17.32 21.24
CA MET A 367 14.62 -18.27 22.28
C MET A 367 13.84 -19.49 21.76
N TYR A 368 13.86 -19.76 20.44
CA TYR A 368 13.12 -20.88 19.82
C TYR A 368 13.37 -22.27 20.46
N GLY A 369 14.47 -22.46 21.18
CA GLY A 369 14.77 -23.72 21.87
C GLY A 369 13.98 -23.98 23.17
N PHE A 370 13.26 -23.00 23.71
CA PHE A 370 12.67 -23.09 25.07
C PHE A 370 11.14 -23.11 25.13
N ALA A 371 10.43 -22.84 24.03
CA ALA A 371 8.98 -22.84 24.01
C ALA A 371 8.43 -24.29 24.00
N SER A 372 7.88 -24.71 25.15
CA SER A 372 7.32 -26.05 25.34
C SER A 372 5.80 -26.07 25.10
N GLY A 373 5.34 -26.89 24.16
CA GLY A 373 4.06 -27.59 24.29
C GLY A 373 2.79 -26.97 23.69
N GLN A 374 2.77 -25.73 23.21
CA GLN A 374 1.63 -25.22 22.44
C GLN A 374 1.99 -25.10 20.97
N LEU A 375 1.24 -25.86 20.14
CA LEU A 375 1.29 -26.04 18.68
C LEU A 375 2.48 -25.34 17.99
N PRO A 376 3.40 -26.06 17.33
CA PRO A 376 4.41 -25.43 16.52
C PRO A 376 3.67 -24.60 15.48
N TYR A 377 3.70 -23.28 15.66
CA TYR A 377 3.36 -22.39 14.59
C TYR A 377 4.29 -22.71 13.43
N ALA A 378 3.74 -22.69 12.22
CA ALA A 378 4.42 -23.05 11.00
C ALA A 378 5.47 -21.98 10.60
N TYR A 379 6.38 -21.68 11.52
CA TYR A 379 7.43 -20.68 11.34
C TYR A 379 8.44 -21.15 10.28
N GLY A 380 8.70 -22.46 10.21
CA GLY A 380 9.54 -23.06 9.17
C GLY A 380 8.95 -22.90 7.77
N GLU A 381 7.65 -22.72 7.67
CA GLU A 381 6.89 -22.55 6.43
C GLU A 381 6.78 -21.07 6.02
N MET A 382 7.17 -20.13 6.88
CA MET A 382 7.12 -18.69 6.58
C MET A 382 7.94 -18.31 5.35
N PRO A 383 9.20 -18.78 5.19
CA PRO A 383 9.97 -18.50 3.97
C PRO A 383 9.28 -19.03 2.71
N ILE A 384 8.62 -20.20 2.81
CA ILE A 384 7.89 -20.80 1.69
C ILE A 384 6.64 -19.97 1.34
N LEU A 385 5.89 -19.47 2.34
CA LEU A 385 4.76 -18.56 2.13
C LEU A 385 5.20 -17.24 1.48
N ALA A 386 6.25 -16.62 2.00
CA ALA A 386 6.80 -15.38 1.46
C ALA A 386 7.28 -15.57 0.01
N LEU A 387 7.96 -16.69 -0.27
CA LEU A 387 8.41 -17.06 -1.61
C LEU A 387 7.24 -17.28 -2.57
N ALA A 388 6.20 -18.00 -2.14
CA ALA A 388 5.01 -18.25 -2.94
C ALA A 388 4.27 -16.95 -3.29
N ALA A 389 4.06 -16.08 -2.30
CA ALA A 389 3.46 -14.76 -2.48
C ALA A 389 4.26 -13.91 -3.48
N ARG A 390 5.60 -13.87 -3.30
CA ARG A 390 6.51 -13.15 -4.21
C ARG A 390 6.44 -13.70 -5.63
N ARG A 391 6.53 -15.02 -5.82
CA ARG A 391 6.49 -15.64 -7.15
C ARG A 391 5.17 -15.41 -7.86
N LEU A 392 4.04 -15.45 -7.15
CA LEU A 392 2.73 -15.14 -7.71
C LEU A 392 2.64 -13.69 -8.18
N LEU A 393 3.13 -12.75 -7.36
CA LEU A 393 3.20 -11.34 -7.74
C LEU A 393 4.06 -11.14 -8.99
N LEU A 394 5.29 -11.69 -9.02
CA LEU A 394 6.14 -11.63 -10.21
C LEU A 394 5.47 -12.23 -11.45
N ARG A 395 4.83 -13.39 -11.31
CA ARG A 395 4.08 -14.03 -12.40
C ARG A 395 2.92 -13.17 -12.90
N SER A 396 2.25 -12.42 -12.02
CA SER A 396 1.19 -11.48 -12.42
C SER A 396 1.69 -10.27 -13.23
N PHE A 397 2.98 -9.96 -13.12
CA PHE A 397 3.70 -8.99 -13.93
C PHE A 397 4.32 -9.59 -15.21
N GLY A 398 4.04 -10.87 -15.50
CA GLY A 398 4.60 -11.57 -16.66
C GLY A 398 6.07 -11.96 -16.49
N GLU A 399 6.59 -11.92 -15.28
CA GLU A 399 7.96 -12.33 -14.98
C GLU A 399 7.96 -13.79 -14.51
N ASP A 400 8.61 -14.65 -15.30
CA ASP A 400 8.88 -16.02 -14.91
C ASP A 400 9.88 -15.96 -13.75
N GLY A 401 9.41 -16.18 -12.52
CA GLY A 401 10.20 -16.09 -11.29
C GLY A 401 11.42 -17.03 -11.18
N GLY A 402 11.88 -17.62 -12.29
CA GLY A 402 13.00 -18.53 -12.42
C GLY A 402 14.39 -17.87 -12.50
N ALA A 403 14.50 -16.55 -12.68
CA ALA A 403 15.81 -15.88 -12.78
C ALA A 403 16.23 -15.08 -11.54
N ALA A 404 15.31 -14.74 -10.63
CA ALA A 404 15.63 -13.91 -9.47
C ALA A 404 16.14 -14.74 -8.27
N SER A 405 17.38 -15.22 -8.42
CA SER A 405 18.39 -15.61 -7.42
C SER A 405 18.06 -16.71 -6.39
N ALA A 406 19.03 -17.60 -6.20
CA ALA A 406 19.04 -18.77 -5.31
C ALA A 406 19.13 -18.45 -3.80
N TRP A 407 18.56 -17.33 -3.33
CA TRP A 407 18.78 -16.81 -1.98
C TRP A 407 17.47 -16.63 -1.23
N TRP A 408 16.95 -17.74 -0.69
CA TRP A 408 15.96 -17.81 0.39
C TRP A 408 16.28 -18.99 1.28
#